data_AF-B5VSB6-F1
#
_entry.id   AF-B5VSB6-F1
#
_cell.length_a   1.000
_cell.length_b   1.000
_cell.length_c   1.000
_cell.angle_alpha   90.00
_cell.angle_beta   90.00
_cell.angle_gamma   90.00
#
_symmetry.space_group_name_H-M   'P 1'
#
loop_
_entity.id
_entity.type
_entity.pdbx_description
1 polymer ?
#
loop_
_entity_poly.entity_id
_entity_poly.type
_entity_poly.pdbx_seq_one_letter_code
_entity_poly.pdbx_strand_id
1 'polypeptide(L)'
;MSQHASSSSWTSFLKSISSFNGDLSSLSAPPFILSPTSLTEFSQYWAEHPALFLEPSLIDGENYKDHCPFDPNVESKEVAQMLAVVRWFISTLRSQYCSRSESMGSEKKPLNPFLGEVFVGKWKNDEHPEFGETVLLSEQVSHHPPMTAFSIFNEKNDVSLQGYNQIKTGFTKTLTLTVKPYGHVILKIKDETYLITTPPLHIEGILVASPFVELGGRSFIQSSNGMLCVIEFSG
;
A
#
# COMPACT_ATOMS: atom_id res chain seq x y z
N MET A 1 -16.62 -5.70 25.08
CA MET A 1 -15.21 -6.14 25.05
C MET A 1 -15.16 -7.52 24.43
N SER A 2 -14.32 -7.74 23.42
CA SER A 2 -14.10 -9.08 22.85
C SER A 2 -13.55 -10.01 23.93
N GLN A 3 -13.85 -11.32 23.86
CA GLN A 3 -13.24 -12.31 24.77
C GLN A 3 -11.70 -12.35 24.64
N HIS A 4 -11.17 -11.86 23.51
CA HIS A 4 -9.74 -11.77 23.26
C HIS A 4 -9.03 -10.79 24.20
N ALA A 5 -9.61 -9.60 24.45
CA ALA A 5 -8.98 -8.55 25.24
C ALA A 5 -8.69 -8.97 26.69
N SER A 6 -9.57 -9.78 27.30
CA SER A 6 -9.42 -10.30 28.66
C SER A 6 -8.69 -11.65 28.73
N SER A 7 -8.23 -12.20 27.60
CA SER A 7 -7.55 -13.49 27.58
C SER A 7 -6.16 -13.44 28.21
N SER A 8 -5.74 -14.55 28.81
CA SER A 8 -4.38 -14.72 29.36
C SER A 8 -3.32 -14.55 28.27
N SER A 9 -3.61 -15.03 27.05
CA SER A 9 -2.73 -14.89 25.89
C SER A 9 -2.52 -13.43 25.47
N TRP A 10 -3.57 -12.62 25.43
CA TRP A 10 -3.47 -11.20 25.10
C TRP A 10 -2.76 -10.41 26.19
N THR A 11 -3.08 -10.69 27.45
CA THR A 11 -2.41 -10.06 28.60
C THR A 11 -0.90 -10.32 28.57
N SER A 12 -0.48 -11.54 28.21
CA SER A 12 0.93 -11.90 28.09
C SER A 12 1.60 -11.19 26.90
N PHE A 13 0.90 -11.10 25.77
CA PHE A 13 1.35 -10.34 24.62
C PHE A 13 1.55 -8.85 24.95
N LEU A 14 0.58 -8.20 25.58
CA LEU A 14 0.68 -6.79 25.98
C LEU A 14 1.86 -6.55 26.96
N LYS A 15 2.12 -7.48 27.88
CA LYS A 15 3.30 -7.41 28.75
C LYS A 15 4.60 -7.48 27.95
N SER A 16 4.68 -8.34 26.93
CA SER A 16 5.88 -8.46 26.08
C SER A 16 6.21 -7.20 25.29
N ILE A 17 5.22 -6.34 25.00
CA ILE A 17 5.43 -5.04 24.36
C ILE A 17 6.30 -4.12 25.22
N SER A 18 6.23 -4.21 26.55
CA SER A 18 7.07 -3.41 27.44
C SER A 18 8.57 -3.69 27.29
N SER A 19 8.93 -4.89 26.82
CA SER A 19 10.30 -5.31 26.50
C SER A 19 10.62 -5.25 25.01
N PHE A 20 9.80 -4.55 24.20
CA PHE A 20 10.00 -4.45 22.76
C PHE A 20 11.30 -3.74 22.39
N ASN A 21 12.08 -4.36 21.50
CA ASN A 21 13.41 -3.89 21.09
C ASN A 21 13.44 -3.26 19.68
N GLY A 22 12.28 -3.12 19.02
CA GLY A 22 12.17 -2.53 17.67
C GLY A 22 11.82 -3.51 16.55
N ASP A 23 11.93 -4.83 16.78
CA ASP A 23 11.60 -5.86 15.79
C ASP A 23 10.27 -6.56 16.11
N LEU A 24 9.24 -6.33 15.30
CA LEU A 24 7.91 -6.95 15.45
C LEU A 24 7.92 -8.47 15.32
N SER A 25 8.88 -9.04 14.58
CA SER A 25 8.97 -10.48 14.41
C SER A 25 9.30 -11.18 15.74
N SER A 26 10.05 -10.51 16.63
CA SER A 26 10.42 -11.01 17.95
C SER A 26 9.25 -11.14 18.93
N LEU A 27 8.15 -10.39 18.73
CA LEU A 27 6.96 -10.48 19.58
C LEU A 27 6.13 -11.71 19.21
N SER A 28 6.11 -12.71 20.10
CA SER A 28 5.22 -13.87 19.97
C SER A 28 3.77 -13.44 20.18
N ALA A 29 3.02 -13.33 19.09
CA ALA A 29 1.63 -12.93 19.09
C ALA A 29 0.69 -14.16 19.18
N PRO A 30 -0.46 -14.08 19.88
CA PRO A 30 -1.41 -15.19 19.95
C PRO A 30 -1.96 -15.58 18.57
N PRO A 31 -2.30 -16.86 18.32
CA PRO A 31 -2.74 -17.31 17.00
C PRO A 31 -3.91 -16.52 16.39
N PHE A 32 -4.83 -16.03 17.21
CA PHE A 32 -6.00 -15.29 16.72
C PHE A 32 -5.65 -13.95 16.04
N ILE A 33 -4.48 -13.36 16.36
CA ILE A 33 -4.02 -12.09 15.77
C ILE A 33 -3.01 -12.29 14.62
N LEU A 34 -2.78 -13.53 14.19
CA LEU A 34 -1.92 -13.83 13.05
C LEU A 34 -2.73 -13.81 11.75
N SER A 35 -2.17 -13.23 10.70
CA SER A 35 -2.64 -13.35 9.33
C SER A 35 -1.87 -14.47 8.63
N PRO A 36 -2.53 -15.27 7.76
CA PRO A 36 -1.85 -16.25 6.92
C PRO A 36 -1.16 -15.63 5.69
N THR A 37 -1.27 -14.32 5.48
CA THR A 37 -0.74 -13.60 4.31
C THR A 37 0.68 -13.10 4.57
N SER A 38 1.56 -13.29 3.59
CA SER A 38 2.93 -12.75 3.65
C SER A 38 3.01 -11.29 3.23
N LEU A 39 3.97 -10.54 3.78
CA LEU A 39 4.21 -9.15 3.36
C LEU A 39 4.62 -9.03 1.88
N THR A 40 5.18 -10.09 1.27
CA THR A 40 5.49 -10.09 -0.18
C THR A 40 4.23 -9.99 -1.03
N GLU A 41 3.08 -10.44 -0.53
CA GLU A 41 1.80 -10.34 -1.23
C GLU A 41 1.24 -8.91 -1.23
N PHE A 42 1.66 -8.04 -0.31
CA PHE A 42 1.11 -6.69 -0.17
C PHE A 42 1.43 -5.81 -1.39
N SER A 43 2.45 -6.18 -2.16
CA SER A 43 2.79 -5.53 -3.42
C SER A 43 1.62 -5.53 -4.43
N GLN A 44 0.69 -6.49 -4.35
CA GLN A 44 -0.47 -6.55 -5.25
C GLN A 44 -1.44 -5.37 -5.08
N TYR A 45 -1.50 -4.78 -3.87
CA TYR A 45 -2.43 -3.70 -3.53
C TYR A 45 -2.22 -2.41 -4.34
N TRP A 46 -1.10 -2.28 -5.05
CA TRP A 46 -0.83 -1.16 -5.95
C TRP A 46 -1.65 -1.20 -7.25
N ALA A 47 -2.21 -2.34 -7.65
CA ALA A 47 -2.91 -2.47 -8.95
C ALA A 47 -4.19 -3.33 -8.91
N GLU A 48 -4.85 -3.46 -7.75
CA GLU A 48 -6.13 -4.17 -7.64
C GLU A 48 -7.30 -3.52 -8.41
N HIS A 49 -7.11 -2.30 -8.91
CA HIS A 49 -8.03 -1.61 -9.81
C HIS A 49 -7.36 -1.39 -11.18
N PRO A 50 -7.30 -2.41 -12.07
CA PRO A 50 -6.55 -2.33 -13.33
C PRO A 50 -6.97 -1.15 -14.21
N ALA A 51 -8.27 -0.85 -14.29
CA ALA A 51 -8.77 0.30 -15.03
C ALA A 51 -8.16 1.61 -14.53
N LEU A 52 -8.10 1.83 -13.22
CA LEU A 52 -7.51 3.05 -12.64
C LEU A 52 -5.99 3.09 -12.81
N PHE A 53 -5.31 1.95 -12.69
CA PHE A 53 -3.88 1.86 -12.88
C PHE A 53 -3.45 2.20 -14.32
N LEU A 54 -4.26 1.81 -15.31
CA LEU A 54 -3.96 2.01 -16.72
C LEU A 54 -4.54 3.31 -17.28
N GLU A 55 -5.58 3.88 -16.66
CA GLU A 55 -6.26 5.10 -17.12
C GLU A 55 -5.31 6.23 -17.56
N PRO A 56 -4.24 6.60 -16.80
CA PRO A 56 -3.35 7.69 -17.20
C PRO A 56 -2.69 7.47 -18.58
N SER A 57 -2.49 6.22 -19.00
CA SER A 57 -1.90 5.90 -20.29
C SER A 57 -2.83 6.13 -21.48
N LEU A 58 -4.14 6.14 -21.23
CA LEU A 58 -5.19 6.30 -22.24
C LEU A 58 -5.50 7.78 -22.53
N ILE A 59 -4.99 8.69 -21.69
CA ILE A 59 -5.17 10.13 -21.81
C ILE A 59 -4.18 10.70 -22.84
N ASP A 60 -4.68 11.46 -23.81
CA ASP A 60 -3.92 12.14 -24.85
C ASP A 60 -4.41 13.58 -25.10
N GLY A 61 -3.75 14.29 -26.02
CA GLY A 61 -4.04 15.70 -26.29
C GLY A 61 -5.42 15.95 -26.92
N GLU A 62 -6.05 14.92 -27.49
CA GLU A 62 -7.35 15.02 -28.15
C GLU A 62 -8.49 14.64 -27.22
N ASN A 63 -8.26 13.68 -26.30
CA ASN A 63 -9.32 13.09 -25.47
C ASN A 63 -9.30 13.51 -23.99
N TYR A 64 -8.30 14.27 -23.52
CA TYR A 64 -8.08 14.48 -22.08
C TYR A 64 -9.27 15.05 -21.30
N LYS A 65 -10.15 15.82 -21.96
CA LYS A 65 -11.38 16.35 -21.34
C LYS A 65 -12.42 15.26 -21.09
N ASP A 66 -12.51 14.26 -21.97
CA ASP A 66 -13.46 13.15 -21.85
C ASP A 66 -13.08 12.22 -20.69
N HIS A 67 -11.79 12.12 -20.39
CA HIS A 67 -11.24 11.38 -19.25
C HIS A 67 -11.34 12.14 -17.92
N CYS A 68 -11.79 13.40 -17.94
CA CYS A 68 -11.96 14.24 -16.75
C CYS A 68 -13.38 14.81 -16.64
N PRO A 69 -14.44 13.97 -16.59
CA PRO A 69 -15.82 14.44 -16.64
C PRO A 69 -16.25 15.29 -15.43
N PHE A 70 -15.51 15.22 -14.33
CA PHE A 70 -15.74 16.03 -13.13
C PHE A 70 -15.15 17.45 -13.23
N ASP A 71 -14.25 17.70 -14.20
CA ASP A 71 -13.78 19.03 -14.55
C ASP A 71 -13.69 19.19 -16.09
N PRO A 72 -14.80 19.56 -16.74
CA PRO A 72 -14.84 19.79 -18.19
C PRO A 72 -13.91 20.92 -18.67
N ASN A 73 -13.44 21.77 -17.75
CA ASN A 73 -12.55 22.88 -18.02
C ASN A 73 -11.09 22.58 -17.66
N VAL A 74 -10.75 21.30 -17.45
CA VAL A 74 -9.38 20.87 -17.18
C VAL A 74 -8.41 21.51 -18.18
N GLU A 75 -7.36 22.12 -17.63
CA GLU A 75 -6.51 23.06 -18.37
C GLU A 75 -5.69 22.36 -19.46
N SER A 76 -5.15 21.18 -19.14
CA SER A 76 -4.26 20.45 -20.03
C SER A 76 -4.37 18.93 -19.86
N LYS A 77 -3.80 18.21 -20.82
CA LYS A 77 -3.64 16.75 -20.76
C LYS A 77 -2.90 16.33 -19.50
N GLU A 78 -1.82 17.05 -19.16
CA GLU A 78 -0.98 16.74 -18.01
C GLU A 78 -1.81 16.81 -16.73
N VAL A 79 -2.63 17.86 -16.55
CA VAL A 79 -3.50 18.00 -15.37
C VAL A 79 -4.49 16.83 -15.28
N ALA A 80 -5.12 16.44 -16.39
CA ALA A 80 -6.02 15.28 -16.42
C ALA A 80 -5.28 13.99 -16.04
N GLN A 81 -4.07 13.79 -16.54
CA GLN A 81 -3.23 12.63 -16.24
C GLN A 81 -2.80 12.60 -14.76
N MET A 82 -2.42 13.75 -14.19
CA MET A 82 -2.12 13.87 -12.75
C MET A 82 -3.36 13.53 -11.91
N LEU A 83 -4.54 14.02 -12.27
CA LEU A 83 -5.78 13.70 -11.55
C LEU A 83 -6.11 12.20 -11.62
N ALA A 84 -5.87 11.55 -12.76
CA ALA A 84 -6.03 10.11 -12.91
C ALA A 84 -5.03 9.34 -12.02
N VAL A 85 -3.76 9.75 -11.96
CA VAL A 85 -2.75 9.16 -11.06
C VAL A 85 -3.13 9.35 -9.60
N VAL A 86 -3.61 10.54 -9.20
CA VAL A 86 -4.10 10.78 -7.83
C VAL A 86 -5.28 9.87 -7.52
N ARG A 87 -6.25 9.74 -8.42
CA ARG A 87 -7.42 8.86 -8.25
C ARG A 87 -7.00 7.40 -8.08
N TRP A 88 -6.08 6.92 -8.92
CA TRP A 88 -5.50 5.59 -8.78
C TRP A 88 -4.83 5.42 -7.43
N PHE A 89 -3.94 6.33 -7.02
CA PHE A 89 -3.26 6.25 -5.74
C PHE A 89 -4.24 6.17 -4.56
N ILE A 90 -5.27 7.02 -4.54
CA ILE A 90 -6.33 6.98 -3.51
C ILE A 90 -7.05 5.64 -3.51
N SER A 91 -7.31 5.04 -4.68
CA SER A 91 -7.93 3.71 -4.76
C SER A 91 -7.10 2.59 -4.12
N THR A 92 -5.76 2.73 -4.13
CA THR A 92 -4.87 1.73 -3.50
C THR A 92 -5.00 1.72 -1.98
N LEU A 93 -5.38 2.84 -1.36
CA LEU A 93 -5.35 2.98 0.10
C LEU A 93 -6.26 1.97 0.81
N ARG A 94 -7.45 1.70 0.24
CA ARG A 94 -8.37 0.73 0.80
C ARG A 94 -7.78 -0.69 0.75
N SER A 95 -7.20 -1.07 -0.38
CA SER A 95 -6.49 -2.35 -0.54
C SER A 95 -5.30 -2.47 0.42
N GLN A 96 -4.51 -1.40 0.53
CA GLN A 96 -3.31 -1.35 1.35
C GLN A 96 -3.60 -1.44 2.85
N TYR A 97 -4.69 -0.84 3.34
CA TYR A 97 -4.88 -0.62 4.78
C TYR A 97 -6.18 -1.20 5.36
N CYS A 98 -7.13 -1.65 4.53
CA CYS A 98 -8.42 -2.18 4.99
C CYS A 98 -8.65 -3.65 4.65
N SER A 99 -7.95 -4.24 3.68
CA SER A 99 -8.20 -5.61 3.19
C SER A 99 -8.22 -6.67 4.29
N ARG A 100 -7.36 -6.55 5.30
CA ARG A 100 -7.31 -7.49 6.44
C ARG A 100 -8.49 -7.29 7.38
N SER A 101 -8.84 -6.04 7.69
CA SER A 101 -10.02 -5.73 8.51
C SER A 101 -11.30 -6.27 7.88
N GLU A 102 -11.42 -6.21 6.55
CA GLU A 102 -12.58 -6.72 5.82
C GLU A 102 -12.61 -8.26 5.75
N SER A 103 -11.49 -8.90 5.46
CA SER A 103 -11.42 -10.36 5.31
C SER A 103 -11.29 -11.14 6.62
N MET A 104 -10.71 -10.53 7.67
CA MET A 104 -10.39 -11.19 8.95
C MET A 104 -10.97 -10.49 10.18
N GLY A 105 -11.73 -9.40 10.01
CA GLY A 105 -12.44 -8.67 11.06
C GLY A 105 -11.62 -7.61 11.81
N SER A 106 -10.29 -7.64 11.71
CA SER A 106 -9.37 -6.62 12.25
C SER A 106 -8.00 -6.73 11.58
N GLU A 107 -7.15 -5.73 11.75
CA GLU A 107 -5.76 -5.81 11.33
C GLU A 107 -5.01 -6.87 12.15
N LYS A 108 -4.17 -7.65 11.47
CA LYS A 108 -3.45 -8.79 12.05
C LYS A 108 -1.98 -8.74 11.70
N LYS A 109 -1.15 -9.41 12.49
CA LYS A 109 0.28 -9.55 12.23
C LYS A 109 0.48 -10.40 10.96
N PRO A 110 1.01 -9.85 9.86
CA PRO A 110 1.32 -10.64 8.65
C PRO A 110 2.51 -11.57 8.89
N LEU A 111 2.68 -12.56 8.01
CA LEU A 111 3.87 -13.40 8.03
C LEU A 111 5.09 -12.55 7.66
N ASN A 112 6.19 -12.73 8.40
CA ASN A 112 7.46 -12.09 8.12
C ASN A 112 8.17 -12.88 7.00
N PRO A 113 8.35 -12.32 5.80
CA PRO A 113 8.91 -13.07 4.69
C PRO A 113 10.36 -13.48 4.94
N PHE A 114 10.75 -14.63 4.40
CA PHE A 114 12.15 -15.06 4.39
C PHE A 114 12.92 -14.41 3.23
N LEU A 115 14.25 -14.30 3.34
CA LEU A 115 15.08 -13.74 2.26
C LEU A 115 14.93 -14.55 0.96
N GLY A 116 14.63 -13.87 -0.14
CA GLY A 116 14.41 -14.49 -1.45
C GLY A 116 13.01 -15.08 -1.64
N GLU A 117 12.08 -14.83 -0.71
CA GLU A 117 10.68 -15.15 -0.92
C GLU A 117 10.12 -14.34 -2.10
N VAL A 118 9.35 -14.99 -2.98
CA VAL A 118 8.82 -14.39 -4.20
C VAL A 118 7.30 -14.56 -4.25
N PHE A 119 6.60 -13.50 -4.66
CA PHE A 119 5.19 -13.53 -5.02
C PHE A 119 5.02 -12.93 -6.42
N VAL A 120 4.48 -13.72 -7.35
CA VAL A 120 4.23 -13.29 -8.74
C VAL A 120 2.78 -13.53 -9.10
N GLY A 121 2.26 -12.68 -9.97
CA GLY A 121 0.88 -12.78 -10.42
C GLY A 121 0.61 -11.92 -11.63
N LYS A 122 -0.64 -11.94 -12.09
CA LYS A 122 -1.07 -11.11 -13.19
C LYS A 122 -2.56 -10.83 -13.18
N TRP A 123 -2.93 -9.63 -13.62
CA TRP A 123 -4.29 -9.29 -14.03
C TRP A 123 -4.38 -9.48 -15.55
N LYS A 124 -5.22 -10.43 -15.99
CA LYS A 124 -5.38 -10.73 -17.42
C LYS A 124 -6.17 -9.69 -18.18
N ASN A 125 -7.08 -9.01 -17.48
CA ASN A 125 -8.01 -8.02 -18.04
C ASN A 125 -8.84 -8.58 -19.22
N ASP A 126 -9.33 -9.82 -19.10
CA ASP A 126 -10.04 -10.53 -20.19
C ASP A 126 -11.32 -9.80 -20.64
N GLU A 127 -11.98 -9.06 -19.74
CA GLU A 127 -13.18 -8.24 -20.03
C GLU A 127 -12.84 -6.92 -20.76
N HIS A 128 -11.58 -6.51 -20.73
CA HIS A 128 -11.07 -5.27 -21.33
C HIS A 128 -9.80 -5.57 -22.16
N PRO A 129 -9.94 -6.19 -23.34
CA PRO A 129 -8.79 -6.61 -24.16
C PRO A 129 -7.84 -5.46 -24.51
N GLU A 130 -8.32 -4.22 -24.53
CA GLU A 130 -7.55 -2.98 -24.70
C GLU A 130 -6.50 -2.78 -23.59
N PHE A 131 -6.75 -3.25 -22.37
CA PHE A 131 -5.80 -3.16 -21.26
C PHE A 131 -4.62 -4.12 -21.42
N GLY A 132 -4.84 -5.31 -21.97
CA GLY A 132 -3.81 -6.34 -22.02
C GLY A 132 -3.38 -6.83 -20.62
N GLU A 133 -2.35 -7.67 -20.57
CA GLU A 133 -1.90 -8.29 -19.33
C GLU A 133 -1.06 -7.31 -18.48
N THR A 134 -1.36 -7.24 -17.18
CA THR A 134 -0.55 -6.54 -16.18
C THR A 134 0.09 -7.56 -15.25
N VAL A 135 1.42 -7.58 -15.19
CA VAL A 135 2.22 -8.55 -14.42
C VAL A 135 2.68 -7.91 -13.10
N LEU A 136 2.68 -8.69 -12.02
CA LEU A 136 3.27 -8.35 -10.72
C LEU A 136 4.46 -9.28 -10.45
N LEU A 137 5.58 -8.68 -10.06
CA LEU A 137 6.72 -9.35 -9.45
C LEU A 137 6.98 -8.72 -8.09
N SER A 138 7.08 -9.54 -7.05
CA SER A 138 7.38 -9.11 -5.68
C SER A 138 8.41 -10.04 -5.08
N GLU A 139 9.44 -9.49 -4.44
CA GLU A 139 10.54 -10.23 -3.85
C GLU A 139 10.95 -9.65 -2.49
N GLN A 140 11.19 -10.52 -1.52
CA GLN A 140 11.83 -10.16 -0.27
C GLN A 140 13.34 -10.04 -0.46
N VAL A 141 13.82 -8.82 -0.70
CA VAL A 141 15.23 -8.53 -0.97
C VAL A 141 16.08 -8.38 0.29
N SER A 142 15.48 -8.27 1.48
CA SER A 142 16.18 -8.27 2.77
C SER A 142 15.32 -8.81 3.90
N HIS A 143 15.93 -9.49 4.87
CA HIS A 143 15.25 -9.99 6.08
C HIS A 143 15.62 -9.22 7.36
N HIS A 144 16.83 -8.66 7.43
CA HIS A 144 17.30 -7.87 8.58
C HIS A 144 17.99 -6.57 8.11
N PRO A 145 17.24 -5.47 7.94
CA PRO A 145 15.79 -5.32 8.19
C PRO A 145 14.91 -5.92 7.08
N PRO A 146 13.63 -6.26 7.35
CA PRO A 146 12.70 -6.71 6.32
C PRO A 146 12.50 -5.63 5.24
N MET A 147 12.65 -6.02 3.97
CA MET A 147 12.43 -5.17 2.82
C MET A 147 11.85 -5.99 1.67
N THR A 148 10.74 -5.51 1.12
CA THR A 148 10.08 -6.09 -0.05
C THR A 148 10.24 -5.13 -1.22
N ALA A 149 10.82 -5.59 -2.32
CA ALA A 149 10.86 -4.87 -3.59
C ALA A 149 9.82 -5.45 -4.55
N PHE A 150 9.31 -4.63 -5.45
CA PHE A 150 8.28 -5.06 -6.38
C PHE A 150 8.30 -4.25 -7.68
N SER A 151 7.77 -4.86 -8.73
CA SER A 151 7.43 -4.22 -9.98
C SER A 151 6.08 -4.71 -10.49
N ILE A 152 5.27 -3.78 -11.00
CA ILE A 152 4.03 -4.07 -11.71
C ILE A 152 4.12 -3.42 -13.08
N PHE A 153 3.90 -4.16 -14.16
CA PHE A 153 4.05 -3.60 -15.50
C PHE A 153 3.01 -4.13 -16.47
N ASN A 154 2.63 -3.28 -17.42
CA ASN A 154 1.74 -3.56 -18.53
C ASN A 154 2.44 -3.09 -19.81
N GLU A 155 2.93 -4.06 -20.60
CA GLU A 155 3.69 -3.78 -21.81
C GLU A 155 2.83 -3.15 -22.91
N LYS A 156 1.54 -3.51 -22.97
CA LYS A 156 0.61 -3.05 -24.01
C LYS A 156 0.41 -1.54 -23.97
N ASN A 157 0.28 -0.97 -22.78
CA ASN A 157 -0.02 0.44 -22.56
C ASN A 157 1.18 1.27 -22.10
N ASP A 158 2.38 0.68 -22.08
CA ASP A 158 3.63 1.28 -21.60
C ASP A 158 3.48 1.92 -20.21
N VAL A 159 2.92 1.12 -19.30
CA VAL A 159 2.76 1.46 -17.88
C VAL A 159 3.65 0.56 -17.06
N SER A 160 4.51 1.14 -16.23
CA SER A 160 5.31 0.36 -15.28
C SER A 160 5.37 1.06 -13.94
N LEU A 161 5.42 0.27 -12.89
CA LEU A 161 5.50 0.68 -11.51
C LEU A 161 6.60 -0.14 -10.87
N GLN A 162 7.46 0.52 -10.11
CA GLN A 162 8.48 -0.16 -9.31
C GLN A 162 8.63 0.54 -7.97
N GLY A 163 8.97 -0.21 -6.94
CA GLY A 163 9.18 0.34 -5.63
C GLY A 163 9.73 -0.67 -4.66
N TYR A 164 9.96 -0.20 -3.45
CA TYR A 164 10.26 -1.07 -2.33
C TYR A 164 9.65 -0.49 -1.06
N ASN A 165 9.39 -1.36 -0.09
CA ASN A 165 8.89 -0.97 1.21
C ASN A 165 9.75 -1.59 2.32
N GLN A 166 10.05 -0.77 3.32
CA GLN A 166 10.59 -1.17 4.60
C GLN A 166 9.87 -0.35 5.67
N ILE A 167 9.71 -0.89 6.87
CA ILE A 167 9.16 -0.13 8.00
C ILE A 167 10.13 -0.07 9.18
N LYS A 168 10.05 1.03 9.94
CA LYS A 168 10.50 1.07 11.34
C LYS A 168 9.30 1.26 12.24
N THR A 169 9.30 0.54 13.35
CA THR A 169 8.16 0.54 14.25
C THR A 169 8.56 0.84 15.68
N GLY A 170 7.62 1.36 16.47
CA GLY A 170 7.81 1.65 17.89
C GLY A 170 6.48 1.73 18.61
N PHE A 171 6.41 1.23 19.84
CA PHE A 171 5.21 1.34 20.66
C PHE A 171 5.25 2.60 21.53
N THR A 172 4.12 3.29 21.62
CA THR A 172 3.93 4.37 22.60
C THR A 172 3.61 3.79 23.99
N LYS A 173 3.64 4.64 25.02
CA LYS A 173 3.20 4.26 26.39
C LYS A 173 1.72 3.84 26.44
N THR A 174 0.91 4.27 25.47
CA THR A 174 -0.52 3.94 25.34
C THR A 174 -0.77 2.70 24.49
N LEU A 175 0.28 1.94 24.15
CA LEU A 175 0.22 0.72 23.33
C LEU A 175 -0.28 0.96 21.89
N THR A 176 -0.09 2.17 21.37
CA THR A 176 -0.23 2.45 19.93
C THR A 176 1.06 2.05 19.23
N LEU A 177 0.97 1.33 18.12
CA LEU A 177 2.15 1.00 17.31
C LEU A 177 2.35 2.10 16.26
N THR A 178 3.38 2.92 16.39
CA THR A 178 3.79 3.87 15.36
C THR A 178 4.59 3.15 14.29
N VAL A 179 4.26 3.40 13.01
CA VAL A 179 4.91 2.81 11.84
C VAL A 179 5.40 3.93 10.93
N LYS A 180 6.71 3.96 10.70
CA LYS A 180 7.37 4.87 9.76
C LYS A 180 7.81 4.07 8.54
N PRO A 181 7.17 4.26 7.38
CA PRO A 181 7.61 3.63 6.15
C PRO A 181 8.91 4.27 5.64
N TYR A 182 9.67 3.47 4.93
CA TYR A 182 10.85 3.81 4.16
C TYR A 182 10.69 3.20 2.76
N GLY A 183 11.20 3.91 1.77
CA GLY A 183 11.03 3.57 0.37
C GLY A 183 10.13 4.56 -0.35
N HIS A 184 9.94 4.28 -1.63
CA HIS A 184 9.15 5.08 -2.54
C HIS A 184 8.71 4.20 -3.71
N VAL A 185 7.74 4.70 -4.47
CA VAL A 185 7.24 4.09 -5.69
C VAL A 185 7.46 5.03 -6.85
N ILE A 186 7.89 4.48 -7.97
CA ILE A 186 8.03 5.19 -9.23
C ILE A 186 7.03 4.57 -10.19
N LEU A 187 6.03 5.36 -10.59
CA LEU A 187 5.10 5.03 -11.66
C LEU A 187 5.59 5.72 -12.94
N LYS A 188 5.76 4.97 -14.02
CA LYS A 188 6.08 5.48 -15.35
C LYS A 188 4.90 5.21 -16.27
N ILE A 189 4.42 6.25 -16.92
CA ILE A 189 3.35 6.24 -17.92
C ILE A 189 3.94 6.77 -19.22
N LYS A 190 4.23 5.90 -20.18
CA LYS A 190 4.95 6.27 -21.41
C LYS A 190 6.24 7.02 -21.06
N ASP A 191 6.39 8.27 -21.49
CA ASP A 191 7.57 9.10 -21.20
C ASP A 191 7.47 9.89 -19.88
N GLU A 192 6.31 9.90 -19.21
CA GLU A 192 6.12 10.62 -17.94
C GLU A 192 6.38 9.73 -16.72
N THR A 193 6.96 10.31 -15.66
CA THR A 193 7.30 9.60 -14.43
C THR A 193 6.73 10.32 -13.21
N TYR A 194 6.20 9.55 -12.26
CA TYR A 194 5.64 10.00 -10.99
C TYR A 194 6.38 9.34 -9.82
N LEU A 195 6.98 10.14 -8.95
CA LEU A 195 7.57 9.70 -7.68
C LEU A 195 6.52 9.81 -6.57
N ILE A 196 6.28 8.71 -5.88
CA ILE A 196 5.23 8.56 -4.88
C ILE A 196 5.85 8.13 -3.55
N THR A 197 5.50 8.83 -2.47
CA THR A 197 5.87 8.45 -1.10
C THR A 197 4.67 7.86 -0.37
N THR A 198 4.87 6.83 0.44
CA THR A 198 3.81 6.25 1.29
C THR A 198 3.68 7.00 2.63
N PRO A 199 2.46 7.12 3.20
CA PRO A 199 2.25 7.89 4.42
C PRO A 199 2.69 7.11 5.68
N PRO A 200 3.16 7.80 6.74
CA PRO A 200 3.27 7.18 8.04
C PRO A 200 1.89 6.76 8.56
N LEU A 201 1.87 5.76 9.43
CA LEU A 201 0.64 5.24 10.01
C LEU A 201 0.84 4.83 11.46
N HIS A 202 -0.27 4.58 12.13
CA HIS A 202 -0.28 3.96 13.43
C HIS A 202 -1.31 2.83 13.48
N ILE A 203 -1.03 1.83 14.32
CA ILE A 203 -1.98 0.76 14.62
C ILE A 203 -2.60 1.05 15.97
N GLU A 204 -3.90 1.32 15.91
CA GLU A 204 -4.81 1.59 17.02
C GLU A 204 -5.41 0.29 17.55
N GLY A 205 -6.26 0.36 18.58
CA GLY A 205 -7.09 -0.77 19.01
C GLY A 205 -6.36 -1.98 19.60
N ILE A 206 -5.03 -1.90 19.80
CA ILE A 206 -4.21 -2.98 20.36
C ILE A 206 -4.66 -3.34 21.79
N LEU A 207 -4.92 -2.36 22.66
CA LEU A 207 -5.35 -2.66 24.04
C LEU A 207 -6.62 -3.53 24.09
N VAL A 208 -7.55 -3.33 23.15
CA VAL A 208 -8.84 -4.02 23.09
C VAL A 208 -8.86 -5.24 22.17
N ALA A 209 -7.69 -5.69 21.71
CA ALA A 209 -7.52 -6.82 20.78
C ALA A 209 -8.34 -6.68 19.49
N SER A 210 -8.44 -5.45 18.95
CA SER A 210 -9.09 -5.16 17.68
C SER A 210 -8.28 -4.13 16.90
N PRO A 211 -7.08 -4.51 16.39
CA PRO A 211 -6.19 -3.56 15.76
C PRO A 211 -6.76 -3.01 14.45
N PHE A 212 -6.47 -1.75 14.13
CA PHE A 212 -6.79 -1.14 12.84
C PHE A 212 -5.74 -0.10 12.46
N VAL A 213 -5.59 0.14 11.16
CA VAL A 213 -4.67 1.14 10.62
C VAL A 213 -5.33 2.52 10.63
N GLU A 214 -4.59 3.51 11.10
CA GLU A 214 -4.91 4.92 10.88
C GLU A 214 -3.72 5.63 10.22
N LEU A 215 -3.98 6.25 9.07
CA LEU A 215 -2.99 6.99 8.31
C LEU A 215 -2.81 8.39 8.91
N GLY A 216 -1.59 8.90 8.90
CA GLY A 216 -1.29 10.26 9.31
C GLY A 216 -0.26 10.92 8.40
N GLY A 217 0.06 12.17 8.68
CA GLY A 217 1.08 12.90 7.95
C GLY A 217 0.71 13.11 6.49
N ARG A 218 1.67 12.92 5.57
CA ARG A 218 1.52 13.26 4.16
C ARG A 218 2.06 12.19 3.23
N SER A 219 1.49 12.12 2.04
CA SER A 219 2.08 11.53 0.85
C SER A 219 2.25 12.57 -0.24
N PHE A 220 3.25 12.37 -1.09
CA PHE A 220 3.57 13.23 -2.22
C PHE A 220 3.51 12.42 -3.50
N ILE A 221 2.97 13.03 -4.56
CA ILE A 221 3.05 12.53 -5.93
C ILE A 221 3.69 13.63 -6.77
N GLN A 222 4.96 13.47 -7.12
CA GLN A 222 5.72 14.42 -7.93
C GLN A 222 5.84 13.90 -9.35
N SER A 223 5.31 14.64 -10.33
CA SER A 223 5.47 14.33 -11.74
C SER A 223 6.76 14.91 -12.32
N SER A 224 7.32 14.27 -13.34
CA SER A 224 8.44 14.77 -14.15
C SER A 224 8.12 16.08 -14.89
N ASN A 225 6.84 16.38 -15.12
CA ASN A 225 6.39 17.65 -15.71
C ASN A 225 6.27 18.80 -14.69
N GLY A 226 6.68 18.59 -13.44
CA GLY A 226 6.77 19.62 -12.40
C GLY A 226 5.54 19.72 -11.49
N MET A 227 4.40 19.12 -11.85
CA MET A 227 3.24 19.10 -10.96
C MET A 227 3.48 18.27 -9.69
N LEU A 228 2.88 18.73 -8.59
CA LEU A 228 2.96 18.09 -7.29
C LEU A 228 1.54 17.95 -6.70
N CYS A 229 1.18 16.74 -6.30
CA CYS A 229 0.06 16.52 -5.39
C CYS A 229 0.57 16.27 -3.98
N VAL A 230 -0.05 16.93 -3.00
CA VAL A 230 0.18 16.71 -1.56
C VAL A 230 -1.12 16.16 -0.98
N ILE A 231 -1.03 14.98 -0.36
CA ILE A 231 -2.18 14.30 0.25
C ILE A 231 -1.94 14.28 1.76
N GLU A 232 -2.82 14.90 2.52
CA GLU A 232 -2.76 14.94 3.98
C GLU A 232 -3.76 13.95 4.58
N PHE A 233 -3.32 13.16 5.56
CA PHE A 233 -4.15 12.15 6.22
C PHE A 233 -4.45 12.54 7.67
N SER A 234 -5.71 12.34 8.07
CA SER A 234 -6.20 12.58 9.42
C SER A 234 -7.29 11.57 9.78
N GLY A 235 -7.31 11.11 11.03
CA GLY A 235 -8.39 10.33 11.66
C GLY A 235 -9.20 11.15 12.66
#